data_AF-R7U3U1-F1
#
_entry.id   AF-R7U3U1-F1
#
_cell.length_a   1.000
_cell.length_b   1.000
_cell.length_c   1.000
_cell.angle_alpha   90.00
_cell.angle_beta   90.00
_cell.angle_gamma   90.00
#
_symmetry.space_group_name_H-M   'P 1'
#
loop_
_entity.id
_entity.type
_entity.pdbx_description
1 polymer ?
#
loop_
_entity_poly.entity_id
_entity_poly.type
_entity_poly.pdbx_seq_one_letter_code
_entity_poly.pdbx_strand_id
1 'polypeptide(L)'
;MIGLHLVDYLIFAFFLIVSLAIGVYHAFSGNKQRTTQEFIMADRNLKVLPTMLSLLVSILSAAVILGSSAEVYSYGTQQWFVCLFGITVAIVLVERLIVPWIFPLKLTSVSEYLQLRYSSRLVRVVGAFLVIACGVLFIGTSIYAPSLALEAATGFPTKVSIPIMAAVATTYTALGGMRAVIWTDVFQSVTMLCGMLAVIIKGSMEVGGISDAFHYAQKEGRLLAFSTSFDPRERMTIWGSVFGLGISWAYLYGLQQASTQRYSATASLRDARL
;
A
#
# COMPACT_ATOMS: atom_id res chain seq x y z
N MET A 1 -21.71 -9.14 -20.57
CA MET A 1 -20.58 -8.22 -20.30
C MET A 1 -21.13 -6.82 -20.32
N ILE A 2 -20.93 -6.06 -19.24
CA ILE A 2 -21.29 -4.64 -19.21
C ILE A 2 -20.09 -3.92 -19.84
N GLY A 3 -20.25 -3.43 -21.06
CA GLY A 3 -19.21 -2.63 -21.70
C GLY A 3 -19.07 -1.29 -20.98
N LEU A 4 -17.84 -0.77 -20.91
CA LEU A 4 -17.59 0.57 -20.36
C LEU A 4 -18.36 1.61 -21.17
N HIS A 5 -19.06 2.50 -20.48
CA HIS A 5 -19.67 3.66 -21.09
C HIS A 5 -18.61 4.76 -21.31
N LEU A 6 -18.91 5.72 -22.18
CA LEU A 6 -18.03 6.86 -22.43
C LEU A 6 -17.64 7.59 -21.13
N VAL A 7 -18.56 7.67 -20.17
CA VAL A 7 -18.35 8.29 -18.86
C VAL A 7 -17.24 7.57 -18.08
N ASP A 8 -17.17 6.24 -18.14
CA ASP A 8 -16.15 5.47 -17.42
C ASP A 8 -14.75 5.77 -17.97
N TYR A 9 -14.62 5.85 -19.30
CA TYR A 9 -13.38 6.26 -19.96
C TYR A 9 -12.96 7.68 -19.60
N LEU A 10 -13.92 8.61 -19.50
CA LEU A 10 -13.65 9.98 -19.07
C LEU A 10 -13.15 10.03 -17.62
N ILE A 11 -13.73 9.21 -16.73
CA ILE A 11 -13.28 9.11 -15.33
C ILE A 11 -11.85 8.54 -15.27
N PHE A 12 -11.54 7.49 -16.03
CA PHE A 12 -10.18 6.96 -16.12
C PHE A 12 -9.18 7.99 -16.63
N ALA A 13 -9.53 8.68 -17.73
CA ALA A 13 -8.68 9.73 -18.30
C ALA A 13 -8.46 10.87 -17.30
N PHE A 14 -9.53 11.32 -16.63
CA PHE A 14 -9.45 12.35 -15.59
C PHE A 14 -8.50 11.94 -14.46
N PHE A 15 -8.63 10.72 -13.94
CA PHE A 15 -7.78 10.22 -12.86
C PHE A 15 -6.30 10.16 -13.23
N LEU A 16 -5.99 9.69 -14.45
CA LEU A 16 -4.63 9.66 -14.98
C LEU A 16 -4.06 11.07 -15.20
N ILE A 17 -4.87 11.99 -15.74
CA ILE A 17 -4.49 13.39 -15.97
C ILE A 17 -4.21 14.10 -14.66
N VAL A 18 -5.06 13.94 -13.64
CA VAL A 18 -4.84 14.55 -12.32
C VAL A 18 -3.55 14.01 -11.68
N SER A 19 -3.31 12.71 -11.74
CA SER A 19 -2.07 12.10 -11.22
C SER A 19 -0.83 12.65 -11.93
N LEU A 20 -0.89 12.78 -13.26
CA LEU A 20 0.18 13.37 -14.06
C LEU A 20 0.38 14.86 -13.74
N ALA A 21 -0.72 15.61 -13.61
CA ALA A 21 -0.71 17.04 -13.30
C ALA A 21 -0.07 17.32 -11.94
N ILE A 22 -0.32 16.48 -10.92
CA ILE A 22 0.36 16.58 -9.61
C ILE A 22 1.88 16.40 -9.76
N GLY A 23 2.31 15.40 -10.54
CA GLY A 23 3.73 15.16 -10.81
C GLY A 23 4.40 16.33 -11.54
N VAL A 24 3.78 16.81 -12.61
CA VAL A 24 4.23 17.96 -13.39
C VAL A 24 4.25 19.22 -12.54
N TYR A 25 3.19 19.49 -11.77
CA TYR A 25 3.14 20.65 -10.87
C TYR A 25 4.31 20.65 -9.89
N HIS A 26 4.61 19.51 -9.25
CA HIS A 26 5.75 19.43 -8.32
C HIS A 26 7.12 19.50 -9.01
N ALA A 27 7.22 19.11 -10.27
CA ALA A 27 8.44 19.25 -11.07
C ALA A 27 8.73 20.73 -11.43
N PHE A 28 7.71 21.52 -11.74
CA PHE A 28 7.88 22.90 -12.22
C PHE A 28 7.64 23.99 -11.16
N SER A 29 6.84 23.72 -10.12
CA SER A 29 6.37 24.75 -9.18
C SER A 29 7.34 25.06 -8.03
N GLY A 30 8.51 24.42 -7.97
CA GLY A 30 9.53 24.78 -7.00
C GLY A 30 10.90 24.54 -7.58
N ASN A 31 11.82 25.49 -7.37
CA ASN A 31 13.28 25.31 -7.49
C ASN A 31 13.83 24.26 -6.49
N LYS A 32 13.03 23.24 -6.22
CA LYS A 32 12.93 22.35 -5.07
C LYS A 32 13.14 20.89 -5.48
N GLN A 33 13.94 20.67 -6.52
CA GLN A 33 14.43 19.36 -6.96
C GLN A 33 15.88 19.45 -7.44
N ARG A 34 16.61 20.48 -7.00
CA ARG A 34 17.98 20.74 -7.47
C ARG A 34 19.01 19.78 -6.90
N THR A 35 18.66 19.07 -5.82
CA THR A 35 19.55 18.13 -5.15
C THR A 35 18.92 16.73 -5.08
N THR A 36 19.76 15.70 -5.14
CA THR A 36 19.35 14.30 -4.97
C THR A 36 18.62 14.07 -3.65
N GLN A 37 19.04 14.75 -2.59
CA GLN A 37 18.39 14.67 -1.27
C GLN A 37 16.97 15.21 -1.32
N GLU A 38 16.74 16.32 -1.99
CA GLU A 38 15.39 16.88 -2.10
C GLU A 38 14.48 15.99 -2.97
N PHE A 39 15.01 15.44 -4.06
CA PHE A 39 14.27 14.54 -4.94
C PHE A 39 13.86 13.23 -4.24
N ILE A 40 14.80 12.61 -3.51
CA ILE A 40 14.60 11.29 -2.88
C ILE A 40 13.97 11.39 -1.49
N MET A 41 14.25 12.45 -0.73
CA MET A 41 13.86 12.58 0.69
C MET A 41 12.98 13.79 0.99
N ALA A 42 12.60 14.60 0.00
CA ALA A 42 11.76 15.79 0.20
C ALA A 42 12.31 16.77 1.27
N ASP A 43 13.63 16.85 1.42
CA ASP A 43 14.38 17.56 2.48
C ASP A 43 14.07 17.12 3.91
N ARG A 44 13.51 15.92 4.08
CA ARG A 44 13.06 15.40 5.38
C ARG A 44 12.10 16.35 6.10
N ASN A 45 11.23 17.03 5.36
CA ASN A 45 10.27 17.99 5.91
C ASN A 45 8.83 17.68 5.44
N LEU A 46 8.50 16.39 5.42
CA LEU A 46 7.15 15.95 5.11
C LEU A 46 6.23 16.12 6.31
N LYS A 47 4.99 16.54 6.04
CA LYS A 47 3.92 16.59 7.04
C LYS A 47 3.43 15.17 7.37
N VAL A 48 3.02 14.96 8.62
CA VAL A 48 2.56 13.64 9.13
C VAL A 48 1.39 13.09 8.32
N LEU A 49 0.31 13.86 8.16
CA LEU A 49 -0.92 13.37 7.53
C LEU A 49 -0.71 12.87 6.07
N PRO A 50 -0.08 13.63 5.15
CA PRO A 50 0.24 13.12 3.81
C PRO A 50 1.13 11.88 3.84
N THR A 51 2.11 11.84 4.75
CA THR A 51 3.04 10.70 4.89
C THR A 51 2.30 9.44 5.33
N MET A 52 1.39 9.55 6.30
CA MET A 52 0.57 8.45 6.80
C MET A 52 -0.35 7.90 5.70
N LEU A 53 -1.05 8.77 4.97
CA LEU A 53 -1.90 8.35 3.84
C LEU A 53 -1.09 7.66 2.73
N SER A 54 0.10 8.19 2.44
CA SER A 54 1.00 7.62 1.44
C SER A 54 1.58 6.27 1.86
N LEU A 55 1.88 6.09 3.15
CA LEU A 55 2.24 4.79 3.72
C LEU A 55 1.10 3.77 3.59
N LEU A 56 -0.14 4.18 3.92
CA LEU A 56 -1.33 3.32 3.79
C LEU A 56 -1.56 2.87 2.35
N VAL A 57 -1.55 3.79 1.38
CA VAL A 57 -1.76 3.46 -0.04
C VAL A 57 -0.68 2.55 -0.60
N SER A 58 0.57 2.74 -0.18
CA SER A 58 1.68 1.90 -0.66
C SER A 58 1.58 0.45 -0.25
N ILE A 59 0.87 0.20 0.86
CA ILE A 59 0.74 -1.12 1.46
C ILE A 59 -0.59 -1.74 1.06
N LEU A 60 -1.65 -0.93 0.97
CA LEU A 60 -2.96 -1.32 0.47
C LEU A 60 -2.97 -1.32 -1.06
N SER A 61 -2.41 -2.39 -1.65
CA SER A 61 -2.53 -2.60 -3.10
C SER A 61 -3.95 -3.05 -3.47
N ALA A 62 -4.34 -2.87 -4.74
CA ALA A 62 -5.61 -3.37 -5.25
C ALA A 62 -5.74 -4.91 -5.08
N ALA A 63 -4.63 -5.63 -5.12
CA ALA A 63 -4.61 -7.07 -4.84
C ALA A 63 -5.03 -7.40 -3.40
N VAL A 64 -4.64 -6.57 -2.42
CA VAL A 64 -5.05 -6.76 -1.02
C VAL A 64 -6.55 -6.53 -0.86
N ILE A 65 -7.12 -5.51 -1.52
CA ILE A 65 -8.56 -5.22 -1.44
C ILE A 65 -9.38 -6.36 -2.05
N LEU A 66 -9.03 -6.79 -3.27
CA LEU A 66 -9.74 -7.88 -3.96
C LEU A 66 -9.53 -9.22 -3.24
N GLY A 67 -8.30 -9.53 -2.84
CA GLY A 67 -7.95 -10.76 -2.14
C GLY A 67 -8.62 -10.87 -0.77
N SER A 68 -8.62 -9.79 0.02
CA SER A 68 -9.28 -9.78 1.33
C SER A 68 -10.80 -9.92 1.22
N SER A 69 -11.40 -9.32 0.20
CA SER A 69 -12.84 -9.45 -0.03
C SER A 69 -13.22 -10.87 -0.46
N ALA A 70 -12.44 -11.47 -1.36
CA ALA A 70 -12.63 -12.84 -1.81
C ALA A 70 -12.43 -13.86 -0.68
N GLU A 71 -11.48 -13.60 0.20
CA GLU A 71 -11.26 -14.40 1.41
C GLU A 71 -12.49 -14.38 2.32
N VAL A 72 -12.96 -13.19 2.69
CA VAL A 72 -14.09 -13.05 3.62
C VAL A 72 -15.34 -13.69 3.02
N TYR A 73 -15.55 -13.55 1.71
CA TYR A 73 -16.63 -14.22 1.00
C TYR A 73 -16.54 -15.75 1.07
N SER A 74 -15.33 -16.31 0.87
CA SER A 74 -15.12 -17.75 0.74
C SER A 74 -14.97 -18.49 2.08
N TYR A 75 -14.43 -17.82 3.09
CA TYR A 75 -14.01 -18.44 4.36
C TYR A 75 -14.46 -17.68 5.62
N GLY A 76 -15.19 -16.57 5.47
CA GLY A 76 -15.77 -15.81 6.59
C GLY A 76 -14.85 -14.74 7.19
N THR A 77 -15.34 -14.07 8.23
CA THR A 77 -14.75 -12.87 8.84
C THR A 77 -13.49 -13.12 9.66
N GLN A 78 -13.05 -14.37 9.81
CA GLN A 78 -11.92 -14.73 10.67
C GLN A 78 -10.63 -14.04 10.26
N GLN A 79 -10.33 -13.92 8.96
CA GLN A 79 -9.16 -13.18 8.48
C GLN A 79 -9.16 -11.71 8.94
N TRP A 80 -10.32 -11.08 9.02
CA TRP A 80 -10.43 -9.65 9.35
C TRP A 80 -9.95 -9.36 10.78
N PHE A 81 -10.50 -10.06 11.77
CA PHE A 81 -10.10 -9.92 13.17
C PHE A 81 -8.62 -10.24 13.40
N VAL A 82 -8.17 -11.29 12.73
CA VAL A 82 -6.85 -11.87 12.90
C VAL A 82 -5.77 -10.98 12.25
N CYS A 83 -6.03 -10.42 11.06
CA CYS A 83 -5.18 -9.42 10.42
C CYS A 83 -5.14 -8.12 11.20
N LEU A 84 -6.28 -7.62 11.72
CA LEU A 84 -6.30 -6.39 12.52
C LEU A 84 -5.40 -6.51 13.75
N PHE A 85 -5.48 -7.62 14.46
CA PHE A 85 -4.63 -7.85 15.63
C PHE A 85 -3.14 -7.93 15.26
N GLY A 86 -2.80 -8.74 14.25
CA GLY A 86 -1.41 -8.89 13.78
C GLY A 86 -0.80 -7.59 13.26
N ILE A 87 -1.54 -6.81 12.48
CA ILE A 87 -1.11 -5.51 11.95
C ILE A 87 -0.93 -4.50 13.09
N THR A 88 -1.85 -4.46 14.05
CA THR A 88 -1.76 -3.53 15.18
C THR A 88 -0.50 -3.80 16.01
N VAL A 89 -0.25 -5.07 16.35
CA VAL A 89 0.97 -5.47 17.06
C VAL A 89 2.21 -5.12 16.25
N ALA A 90 2.21 -5.38 14.95
CA ALA A 90 3.32 -5.05 14.06
C ALA A 90 3.64 -3.54 14.04
N ILE A 91 2.61 -2.69 13.90
CA ILE A 91 2.78 -1.22 13.88
C ILE A 91 3.35 -0.73 15.22
N VAL A 92 2.84 -1.22 16.35
CA VAL A 92 3.36 -0.85 17.68
C VAL A 92 4.82 -1.27 17.85
N LEU A 93 5.18 -2.48 17.40
CA LEU A 93 6.57 -2.94 17.43
C LEU A 93 7.48 -2.08 16.55
N VAL A 94 7.02 -1.73 15.35
CA VAL A 94 7.77 -0.86 14.42
C VAL A 94 7.97 0.53 15.03
N GLU A 95 6.92 1.15 15.56
CA GLU A 95 6.95 2.48 16.19
C GLU A 95 7.92 2.54 17.38
N ARG A 96 7.92 1.50 18.22
CA ARG A 96 8.75 1.49 19.45
C ARG A 96 10.17 1.00 19.24
N LEU A 97 10.41 0.07 18.32
CA LEU A 97 11.70 -0.61 18.19
C LEU A 97 12.44 -0.19 16.91
N ILE A 98 11.77 -0.18 15.76
CA ILE A 98 12.43 0.00 14.46
C ILE A 98 12.61 1.48 14.12
N VAL A 99 11.55 2.29 14.23
CA VAL A 99 11.61 3.73 13.90
C VAL A 99 12.67 4.46 14.74
N PRO A 100 12.76 4.30 16.07
CA PRO A 100 13.75 5.00 16.89
C PRO A 100 15.18 4.56 16.60
N TRP A 101 15.35 3.37 16.05
CA TRP A 101 16.63 2.79 15.70
C TRP A 101 17.12 3.26 14.32
N ILE A 102 16.24 3.28 13.31
CA ILE A 102 16.60 3.66 11.94
C ILE A 102 16.59 5.17 11.72
N PHE A 103 15.61 5.90 12.28
CA PHE A 103 15.42 7.33 12.01
C PHE A 103 16.66 8.20 12.30
N PRO A 104 17.39 8.03 13.42
CA PRO A 104 18.57 8.85 13.72
C PRO A 104 19.73 8.64 12.75
N LEU A 105 19.80 7.50 12.07
CA LEU A 105 20.89 7.16 11.14
C LEU A 105 20.83 7.97 9.84
N LYS A 106 19.72 8.67 9.56
CA LYS A 106 19.52 9.48 8.35
C LYS A 106 19.92 8.77 7.06
N LEU A 107 19.59 7.49 6.97
CA LEU A 107 19.87 6.66 5.80
C LEU A 107 19.08 7.12 4.58
N THR A 108 19.65 6.91 3.39
CA THR A 108 18.93 7.09 2.12
C THR A 108 18.30 5.78 1.63
N SER A 109 18.98 4.66 1.91
CA SER A 109 18.53 3.32 1.58
C SER A 109 18.65 2.42 2.80
N VAL A 110 17.70 1.50 2.98
CA VAL A 110 17.77 0.47 4.03
C VAL A 110 19.02 -0.39 3.87
N SER A 111 19.48 -0.65 2.64
CA SER A 111 20.70 -1.43 2.38
C SER A 111 21.98 -0.71 2.84
N GLU A 112 21.93 0.61 3.06
CA GLU A 112 23.05 1.37 3.64
C GLU A 112 23.33 0.96 5.09
N TYR A 113 22.29 0.60 5.83
CA TYR A 113 22.43 0.04 7.18
C TYR A 113 23.33 -1.21 7.18
N LEU A 114 23.22 -2.08 6.16
CA LEU A 114 24.05 -3.27 6.05
C LEU A 114 25.55 -2.93 5.93
N GLN A 115 25.87 -1.85 5.22
CA GLN A 115 27.27 -1.38 5.14
C GLN A 115 27.75 -0.88 6.50
N LEU A 116 26.94 -0.11 7.23
CA LEU A 116 27.30 0.40 8.55
C LEU A 116 27.48 -0.72 9.58
N ARG A 117 26.64 -1.76 9.52
CA ARG A 117 26.65 -2.84 10.50
C ARG A 117 27.77 -3.86 10.29
N TYR A 118 28.09 -4.16 9.03
CA TYR A 118 29.07 -5.19 8.65
C TYR A 118 30.38 -4.61 8.10
N SER A 119 30.51 -3.28 8.03
CA SER A 119 31.66 -2.56 7.47
C SER A 119 32.06 -3.01 6.05
N SER A 120 31.10 -3.55 5.29
CA SER A 120 31.36 -4.17 3.99
C SER A 120 30.46 -3.58 2.90
N ARG A 121 31.10 -3.03 1.87
CA ARG A 121 30.40 -2.50 0.69
C ARG A 121 29.72 -3.62 -0.12
N LEU A 122 30.30 -4.83 -0.14
CA LEU A 122 29.73 -5.97 -0.86
C LEU A 122 28.35 -6.34 -0.31
N VAL A 123 28.20 -6.38 1.02
CA VAL A 123 26.92 -6.72 1.66
C VAL A 123 25.83 -5.71 1.30
N ARG A 124 26.16 -4.41 1.25
CA ARG A 124 25.22 -3.37 0.78
C ARG A 124 24.82 -3.58 -0.67
N VAL A 125 25.75 -3.89 -1.57
CA VAL A 125 25.45 -4.07 -3.00
C VAL A 125 24.56 -5.30 -3.21
N VAL A 126 24.88 -6.42 -2.56
CA VAL A 126 24.06 -7.64 -2.61
C VAL A 126 22.67 -7.38 -2.04
N GLY A 127 22.58 -6.74 -0.86
CA GLY A 127 21.30 -6.39 -0.25
C GLY A 127 20.46 -5.45 -1.13
N ALA A 128 21.08 -4.43 -1.73
CA ALA A 128 20.40 -3.52 -2.64
C ALA A 128 19.89 -4.24 -3.90
N PHE A 129 20.70 -5.12 -4.48
CA PHE A 129 20.29 -5.94 -5.62
C PHE A 129 19.08 -6.81 -5.29
N LEU A 130 19.08 -7.50 -4.15
CA LEU A 130 17.95 -8.32 -3.71
C LEU A 130 16.68 -7.49 -3.51
N VAL A 131 16.79 -6.33 -2.86
CA VAL A 131 15.65 -5.42 -2.66
C VAL A 131 15.08 -4.94 -3.99
N ILE A 132 15.94 -4.58 -4.96
CA ILE A 132 15.50 -4.16 -6.29
C ILE A 132 14.85 -5.32 -7.05
N ALA A 133 15.46 -6.51 -7.06
CA ALA A 133 14.93 -7.68 -7.74
C ALA A 133 13.54 -8.07 -7.20
N CYS A 134 13.39 -8.16 -5.88
CA CYS A 134 12.10 -8.40 -5.24
C CYS A 134 11.10 -7.27 -5.52
N GLY A 135 11.55 -6.01 -5.53
CA GLY A 135 10.72 -4.84 -5.83
C GLY A 135 10.14 -4.87 -7.25
N VAL A 136 10.94 -5.24 -8.26
CA VAL A 136 10.48 -5.35 -9.65
C VAL A 136 9.40 -6.42 -9.78
N LEU A 137 9.60 -7.60 -9.17
CA LEU A 137 8.61 -8.67 -9.17
C LEU A 137 7.31 -8.23 -8.48
N PHE A 138 7.41 -7.53 -7.34
CA PHE A 138 6.27 -7.02 -6.59
C PHE A 138 5.47 -5.96 -7.37
N ILE A 139 6.14 -5.03 -8.05
CA ILE A 139 5.47 -4.02 -8.88
C ILE A 139 4.73 -4.69 -10.04
N GLY A 140 5.36 -5.69 -10.68
CA GLY A 140 4.73 -6.47 -11.75
C GLY A 140 3.43 -7.14 -11.32
N THR A 141 3.44 -7.84 -10.18
CA THR A 141 2.22 -8.49 -9.64
C THR A 141 1.17 -7.46 -9.22
N SER A 142 1.61 -6.32 -8.66
CA SER A 142 0.73 -5.24 -8.20
C SER A 142 -0.03 -4.54 -9.32
N ILE A 143 0.55 -4.43 -10.53
CA ILE A 143 -0.14 -3.85 -11.71
C ILE A 143 -0.98 -4.91 -12.44
N TYR A 144 -0.53 -6.17 -12.45
CA TYR A 144 -1.20 -7.27 -13.15
C TYR A 144 -2.54 -7.65 -12.50
N ALA A 145 -2.57 -7.86 -11.17
CA ALA A 145 -3.76 -8.30 -10.46
C ALA A 145 -5.00 -7.40 -10.68
N PRO A 146 -4.92 -6.06 -10.51
CA PRO A 146 -6.07 -5.18 -10.79
C PRO A 146 -6.41 -5.10 -12.28
N SER A 147 -5.43 -5.19 -13.18
CA SER A 147 -5.69 -5.18 -14.62
C SER A 147 -6.50 -6.41 -15.05
N LEU A 148 -6.16 -7.58 -14.51
CA LEU A 148 -6.90 -8.81 -14.74
C LEU A 148 -8.34 -8.72 -14.20
N ALA A 149 -8.51 -8.16 -13.00
CA ALA A 149 -9.84 -7.94 -12.43
C ALA A 149 -10.67 -6.95 -13.27
N LEU A 150 -10.05 -5.88 -13.77
CA LEU A 150 -10.68 -4.92 -14.67
C LEU A 150 -11.11 -5.57 -15.99
N GLU A 151 -10.25 -6.39 -16.60
CA GLU A 151 -10.57 -7.12 -17.82
C GLU A 151 -11.74 -8.09 -17.60
N ALA A 152 -11.74 -8.82 -16.48
CA ALA A 152 -12.83 -9.73 -16.15
C ALA A 152 -14.17 -9.02 -15.93
N ALA A 153 -14.16 -7.81 -15.35
CA ALA A 153 -15.38 -7.05 -15.08
C ALA A 153 -15.93 -6.29 -16.30
N THR A 154 -15.03 -5.76 -17.14
CA THR A 154 -15.37 -4.75 -18.17
C THR A 154 -15.03 -5.18 -19.60
N GLY A 155 -14.22 -6.22 -19.77
CA GLY A 155 -13.64 -6.61 -21.05
C GLY A 155 -12.48 -5.72 -21.52
N PHE A 156 -12.02 -4.75 -20.71
CA PHE A 156 -10.91 -3.88 -21.10
C PHE A 156 -9.59 -4.68 -21.12
N PRO A 157 -8.87 -4.74 -22.26
CA PRO A 157 -7.73 -5.65 -22.39
C PRO A 157 -6.57 -5.33 -21.42
N THR A 158 -6.12 -6.32 -20.64
CA THR A 158 -4.95 -6.18 -19.74
C THR A 158 -3.69 -5.76 -20.50
N LYS A 159 -3.55 -6.19 -21.76
CA LYS A 159 -2.43 -5.82 -22.64
C LYS A 159 -2.33 -4.31 -22.89
N VAL A 160 -3.43 -3.58 -22.73
CA VAL A 160 -3.50 -2.12 -22.95
C VAL A 160 -3.46 -1.36 -21.62
N SER A 161 -4.12 -1.85 -20.56
CA SER A 161 -4.15 -1.19 -19.25
C SER A 161 -2.76 -1.10 -18.61
N ILE A 162 -2.00 -2.19 -18.62
CA ILE A 162 -0.68 -2.28 -17.99
C ILE A 162 0.29 -1.22 -18.54
N PRO A 163 0.55 -1.14 -19.87
CA PRO A 163 1.50 -0.16 -20.39
C PRO A 163 1.05 1.29 -20.16
N ILE A 164 -0.26 1.59 -20.22
CA ILE A 164 -0.78 2.93 -19.95
C ILE A 164 -0.52 3.32 -18.49
N MET A 165 -0.91 2.44 -17.55
CA MET A 165 -0.69 2.68 -16.12
C MET A 165 0.79 2.81 -15.80
N ALA A 166 1.64 1.94 -16.34
CA ALA A 166 3.08 1.98 -16.15
C ALA A 166 3.68 3.29 -16.70
N ALA A 167 3.31 3.69 -17.92
CA ALA A 167 3.81 4.92 -18.54
C ALA A 167 3.43 6.16 -17.72
N VAL A 168 2.16 6.30 -17.31
CA VAL A 168 1.70 7.42 -16.50
C VAL A 168 2.39 7.42 -15.14
N ALA A 169 2.44 6.26 -14.47
CA ALA A 169 3.05 6.11 -13.15
C ALA A 169 4.54 6.44 -13.15
N THR A 170 5.29 5.90 -14.12
CA THR A 170 6.70 6.21 -14.29
C THR A 170 6.92 7.69 -14.60
N THR A 171 6.08 8.29 -15.45
CA THR A 171 6.25 9.70 -15.84
C THR A 171 6.06 10.65 -14.65
N TYR A 172 4.95 10.54 -13.92
CA TYR A 172 4.72 11.46 -12.79
C TYR A 172 5.72 11.23 -11.65
N THR A 173 6.18 9.98 -11.45
CA THR A 173 7.16 9.64 -10.42
C THR A 173 8.54 10.16 -10.78
N ALA A 174 8.97 9.98 -12.03
CA ALA A 174 10.27 10.43 -12.53
C ALA A 174 10.38 11.96 -12.53
N LEU A 175 9.30 12.67 -12.87
CA LEU A 175 9.27 14.13 -12.86
C LEU A 175 9.15 14.70 -11.44
N GLY A 176 8.26 14.16 -10.62
CA GLY A 176 7.83 14.81 -9.38
C GLY A 176 8.58 14.43 -8.11
N GLY A 177 9.36 13.33 -8.12
CA GLY A 177 10.11 12.85 -6.96
C GLY A 177 9.22 12.52 -5.75
N MET A 178 9.82 12.41 -4.56
CA MET A 178 9.11 11.95 -3.35
C MET A 178 7.90 12.83 -2.97
N ARG A 179 7.98 14.16 -3.12
CA ARG A 179 6.87 15.06 -2.79
C ARG A 179 5.65 14.80 -3.67
N ALA A 180 5.87 14.64 -4.98
CA ALA A 180 4.78 14.34 -5.89
C ALA A 180 4.15 12.97 -5.59
N VAL A 181 4.99 11.95 -5.36
CA VAL A 181 4.51 10.60 -5.02
C VAL A 181 3.58 10.63 -3.82
N ILE A 182 3.93 11.38 -2.77
CA ILE A 182 3.08 11.50 -1.58
C ILE A 182 1.76 12.18 -1.89
N TRP A 183 1.76 13.26 -2.67
CA TRP A 183 0.53 13.96 -3.02
C TRP A 183 -0.36 13.17 -3.99
N THR A 184 0.24 12.42 -4.93
CA THR A 184 -0.51 11.47 -5.75
C THR A 184 -1.12 10.38 -4.88
N ASP A 185 -0.38 9.84 -3.91
CA ASP A 185 -0.90 8.83 -3.00
C ASP A 185 -2.05 9.38 -2.15
N VAL A 186 -1.99 10.64 -1.68
CA VAL A 186 -3.10 11.28 -0.96
C VAL A 186 -4.36 11.33 -1.84
N PHE A 187 -4.23 11.78 -3.10
CA PHE A 187 -5.35 11.80 -4.04
C PHE A 187 -5.92 10.39 -4.30
N GLN A 188 -5.05 9.40 -4.47
CA GLN A 188 -5.43 8.00 -4.66
C GLN A 188 -6.13 7.42 -3.43
N SER A 189 -5.66 7.74 -2.22
CA SER A 189 -6.24 7.28 -0.95
C SER A 189 -7.70 7.71 -0.80
N VAL A 190 -8.00 8.97 -1.13
CA VAL A 190 -9.34 9.53 -1.08
C VAL A 190 -10.22 8.85 -2.12
N THR A 191 -9.72 8.65 -3.33
CA THR A 191 -10.46 7.97 -4.41
C THR A 191 -10.77 6.52 -4.04
N MET A 192 -9.80 5.80 -3.48
CA MET A 192 -9.99 4.42 -2.99
C MET A 192 -11.04 4.37 -1.89
N LEU A 193 -11.01 5.29 -0.91
CA LEU A 193 -11.99 5.35 0.16
C LEU A 193 -13.40 5.60 -0.37
N CYS A 194 -13.56 6.58 -1.27
CA CYS A 194 -14.84 6.86 -1.92
C CYS A 194 -15.35 5.64 -2.71
N GLY A 195 -14.48 4.97 -3.47
CA GLY A 195 -14.84 3.77 -4.23
C GLY A 195 -15.29 2.62 -3.33
N MET A 196 -14.58 2.35 -2.24
CA MET A 196 -14.97 1.32 -1.27
C MET A 196 -16.32 1.64 -0.61
N LEU A 197 -16.52 2.89 -0.18
CA LEU A 197 -17.79 3.32 0.41
C LEU A 197 -18.95 3.20 -0.59
N ALA A 198 -18.74 3.56 -1.86
CA ALA A 198 -19.76 3.41 -2.89
C ALA A 198 -20.18 1.95 -3.09
N VAL A 199 -19.20 1.02 -3.13
CA VAL A 199 -19.47 -0.42 -3.24
C VAL A 199 -20.22 -0.94 -2.01
N ILE A 200 -19.81 -0.55 -0.80
CA ILE A 200 -20.47 -0.96 0.45
C ILE A 200 -21.92 -0.45 0.50
N ILE A 201 -22.15 0.82 0.18
CA ILE A 201 -23.49 1.44 0.18
C ILE A 201 -24.37 0.74 -0.86
N LYS A 202 -23.90 0.63 -2.10
CA LYS A 202 -24.69 0.03 -3.19
C LYS A 202 -24.97 -1.46 -2.93
N GLY A 203 -23.97 -2.21 -2.47
CA GLY A 203 -24.14 -3.61 -2.09
C GLY A 203 -25.11 -3.79 -0.92
N SER A 204 -25.04 -2.92 0.09
CA SER A 204 -26.01 -2.96 1.21
C SER A 204 -27.42 -2.66 0.75
N MET A 205 -27.61 -1.71 -0.17
CA MET A 205 -28.94 -1.38 -0.72
C MET A 205 -29.54 -2.55 -1.52
N GLU A 206 -28.72 -3.29 -2.27
CA GLU A 206 -29.20 -4.43 -3.07
C GLU A 206 -29.62 -5.63 -2.22
N VAL A 207 -29.04 -5.78 -1.03
CA VAL A 207 -29.36 -6.87 -0.09
C VAL A 207 -30.58 -6.56 0.80
N GLY A 208 -31.12 -5.34 0.75
CA GLY A 208 -32.25 -4.90 1.61
C GLY A 208 -31.84 -4.01 2.78
N GLY A 209 -30.54 -3.83 2.99
CA GLY A 209 -29.95 -2.98 4.02
C GLY A 209 -28.73 -3.62 4.65
N ILE A 210 -27.98 -2.84 5.44
CA ILE A 210 -26.80 -3.36 6.14
C ILE A 210 -27.16 -4.42 7.18
N SER A 211 -28.34 -4.29 7.82
CA SER A 211 -28.84 -5.27 8.78
C SER A 211 -29.09 -6.63 8.12
N ASP A 212 -29.70 -6.64 6.94
CA ASP A 212 -29.97 -7.85 6.19
C ASP A 212 -28.67 -8.48 5.70
N ALA A 213 -27.69 -7.68 5.27
CA ALA A 213 -26.37 -8.17 4.92
C ALA A 213 -25.69 -8.94 6.06
N PHE A 214 -25.74 -8.43 7.30
CA PHE A 214 -25.23 -9.15 8.47
C PHE A 214 -26.07 -10.39 8.80
N HIS A 215 -27.40 -10.33 8.63
CA HIS A 215 -28.28 -11.48 8.84
C HIS A 215 -27.96 -12.64 7.88
N TYR A 216 -27.78 -12.35 6.59
CA TYR A 216 -27.36 -13.35 5.61
C TYR A 216 -25.96 -13.88 5.90
N ALA A 217 -25.01 -13.02 6.24
CA ALA A 217 -23.66 -13.44 6.62
C ALA A 217 -23.68 -14.38 7.84
N GLN A 218 -24.54 -14.13 8.81
CA GLN A 218 -24.71 -15.01 9.97
C GLN A 218 -25.34 -16.36 9.57
N LYS A 219 -26.41 -16.32 8.75
CA LYS A 219 -27.12 -17.52 8.29
C LYS A 219 -26.23 -18.45 7.48
N GLU A 220 -25.36 -17.89 6.64
CA GLU A 220 -24.37 -18.63 5.83
C GLU A 220 -23.11 -19.01 6.62
N GLY A 221 -23.08 -18.79 7.94
CA GLY A 221 -21.94 -19.13 8.78
C GLY A 221 -20.66 -18.35 8.46
N ARG A 222 -20.79 -17.16 7.86
CA ARG A 222 -19.65 -16.30 7.45
C ARG A 222 -19.16 -15.40 8.58
N LEU A 223 -19.97 -15.15 9.60
CA LEU A 223 -19.56 -14.42 10.81
C LEU A 223 -18.85 -15.36 11.78
N LEU A 224 -17.59 -15.65 11.48
CA LEU A 224 -16.74 -16.51 12.31
C LEU A 224 -15.94 -15.67 13.31
N ALA A 225 -15.94 -16.13 14.56
CA ALA A 225 -15.08 -15.62 15.62
C ALA A 225 -13.61 -16.06 15.42
N PHE A 226 -12.70 -15.45 16.16
CA PHE A 226 -11.30 -15.81 16.13
C PHE A 226 -11.04 -17.15 16.84
N SER A 227 -10.14 -17.97 16.29
CA SER A 227 -9.63 -19.18 16.96
C SER A 227 -8.33 -18.88 17.71
N THR A 228 -8.28 -19.27 18.98
CA THR A 228 -7.08 -19.24 19.84
C THR A 228 -6.35 -20.58 19.88
N SER A 229 -6.73 -21.53 19.02
CA SER A 229 -6.11 -22.85 18.93
C SER A 229 -4.64 -22.75 18.55
N PHE A 230 -3.84 -23.68 19.05
CA PHE A 230 -2.42 -23.85 18.70
C PHE A 230 -2.20 -24.88 17.60
N ASP A 231 -3.27 -25.44 17.00
CA ASP A 231 -3.13 -26.39 15.90
C ASP A 231 -2.59 -25.68 14.63
N PRO A 232 -1.39 -26.04 14.13
CA PRO A 232 -0.84 -25.44 12.92
C PRO A 232 -1.60 -25.82 11.63
N ARG A 233 -2.55 -26.76 11.70
CA ARG A 233 -3.41 -27.16 10.58
C ARG A 233 -4.61 -26.24 10.41
N GLU A 234 -4.97 -25.48 11.44
CA GLU A 234 -6.03 -24.48 11.34
C GLU A 234 -5.57 -23.33 10.44
N ARG A 235 -6.44 -22.98 9.48
CA ARG A 235 -6.14 -22.03 8.41
C ARG A 235 -5.73 -20.65 8.93
N MET A 236 -6.38 -20.16 9.99
CA MET A 236 -6.16 -18.84 10.58
C MET A 236 -6.30 -18.92 12.10
N THR A 237 -5.21 -18.81 12.84
CA THR A 237 -5.24 -18.67 14.30
C THR A 237 -4.69 -17.31 14.70
N ILE A 238 -5.07 -16.82 15.88
CA ILE A 238 -4.48 -15.58 16.43
C ILE A 238 -2.95 -15.72 16.49
N TRP A 239 -2.44 -16.86 16.93
CA TRP A 239 -1.01 -17.11 17.06
C TRP A 239 -0.29 -17.13 15.72
N GLY A 240 -0.84 -17.85 14.74
CA GLY A 240 -0.30 -17.87 13.37
C GLY A 240 -0.22 -16.48 12.75
N SER A 241 -1.04 -15.55 13.23
CA SER A 241 -1.13 -14.22 12.66
C SER A 241 -0.36 -13.17 13.42
N VAL A 242 -0.14 -13.34 14.73
CA VAL A 242 0.83 -12.54 15.46
C VAL A 242 2.25 -12.89 15.02
N PHE A 243 2.58 -14.18 14.99
CA PHE A 243 3.94 -14.64 14.70
C PHE A 243 4.22 -14.77 13.20
N GLY A 244 3.26 -15.19 12.39
CA GLY A 244 3.44 -15.29 10.93
C GLY A 244 3.19 -13.95 10.24
N LEU A 245 1.91 -13.54 10.18
CA LEU A 245 1.52 -12.32 9.49
C LEU A 245 2.11 -11.06 10.14
N GLY A 246 2.12 -10.97 11.47
CA GLY A 246 2.60 -9.80 12.21
C GLY A 246 4.07 -9.50 11.96
N ILE A 247 4.94 -10.52 11.87
CA ILE A 247 6.35 -10.32 11.51
C ILE A 247 6.48 -9.81 10.07
N SER A 248 5.68 -10.36 9.15
CA SER A 248 5.67 -9.92 7.75
C SER A 248 5.20 -8.46 7.63
N TRP A 249 4.15 -8.08 8.37
CA TRP A 249 3.70 -6.70 8.46
C TRP A 249 4.75 -5.80 9.11
N ALA A 250 5.44 -6.24 10.15
CA ALA A 250 6.50 -5.47 10.80
C ALA A 250 7.65 -5.19 9.83
N TYR A 251 8.01 -6.15 8.96
CA TYR A 251 8.96 -5.92 7.88
C TYR A 251 8.44 -4.89 6.87
N LEU A 252 7.19 -5.02 6.40
CA LEU A 252 6.58 -4.11 5.42
C LEU A 252 6.51 -2.67 5.94
N TYR A 253 6.10 -2.45 7.20
CA TYR A 253 6.00 -1.12 7.79
C TYR A 253 7.37 -0.57 8.23
N GLY A 254 8.25 -1.42 8.78
CA GLY A 254 9.47 -0.96 9.45
C GLY A 254 10.73 -0.93 8.59
N LEU A 255 10.92 -1.91 7.71
CA LEU A 255 12.20 -2.16 7.02
C LEU A 255 12.10 -2.19 5.50
N GLN A 256 10.89 -2.26 4.93
CA GLN A 256 10.74 -2.10 3.50
C GLN A 256 11.18 -0.69 3.08
N GLN A 257 11.91 -0.59 1.96
CA GLN A 257 12.47 0.66 1.47
C GLN A 257 11.41 1.76 1.34
N ALA A 258 10.26 1.46 0.72
CA ALA A 258 9.19 2.44 0.50
C ALA A 258 8.62 3.03 1.80
N SER A 259 8.50 2.22 2.86
CA SER A 259 8.00 2.65 4.17
C SER A 259 9.08 3.42 4.93
N THR A 260 10.30 2.87 4.93
CA THR A 260 11.46 3.46 5.60
C THR A 260 11.80 4.85 5.08
N GLN A 261 11.73 5.02 3.76
CA GLN A 261 12.01 6.30 3.12
C GLN A 261 11.01 7.37 3.56
N ARG A 262 9.72 7.02 3.70
CA ARG A 262 8.65 7.95 4.08
C ARG A 262 8.76 8.42 5.52
N TYR A 263 8.85 7.51 6.48
CA TYR A 263 8.97 7.93 7.89
C TYR A 263 10.31 8.65 8.13
N SER A 264 11.39 8.27 7.43
CA SER A 264 12.70 8.95 7.52
C SER A 264 12.72 10.32 6.86
N ALA A 265 11.74 10.63 6.02
CA ALA A 265 11.57 11.91 5.35
C ALA A 265 10.63 12.88 6.12
N THR A 266 10.22 12.52 7.35
CA THR A 266 9.53 13.44 8.27
C THR A 266 10.54 14.32 9.04
N ALA A 267 10.05 15.44 9.57
CA ALA A 267 10.88 16.46 10.21
C ALA A 267 11.45 16.04 11.57
N SER A 268 10.73 15.18 12.31
CA SER A 268 11.11 14.80 13.67
C SER A 268 10.83 13.33 13.95
N LEU A 269 11.52 12.76 14.94
CA LEU A 269 11.27 11.39 15.39
C LEU A 269 9.83 11.22 15.91
N ARG A 270 9.25 12.27 16.48
CA ARG A 270 7.85 12.26 16.92
C ARG A 270 6.93 12.13 15.71
N ASP A 271 7.18 12.89 14.65
CA ASP A 271 6.40 12.84 13.41
C ASP A 271 6.58 11.50 12.67
N ALA A 272 7.74 10.86 12.80
CA ALA A 272 7.99 9.53 12.22
C ALA A 272 7.27 8.40 12.95
N ARG A 273 6.95 8.58 14.24
CA ARG A 273 6.26 7.59 15.08
C ARG A 273 4.74 7.71 15.00
N LEU A 274 4.22 8.91 14.73
CA LEU A 274 2.81 9.19 14.51
C LEU A 274 2.34 8.65 13.15
#